data_AF-A0A7W8WZ10-F1
#
_entry.id   AF-A0A7W8WZ10-F1
#
_cell.length_a   1.000
_cell.length_b   1.000
_cell.length_c   1.000
_cell.angle_alpha   90.00
_cell.angle_beta   90.00
_cell.angle_gamma   90.00
#
_symmetry.space_group_name_H-M   'P 1'
#
loop_
_entity.id
_entity.type
_entity.pdbx_description
1 polymer ?
#
loop_
_entity_poly.entity_id
_entity_poly.type
_entity_poly.pdbx_seq_one_letter_code
_entity_poly.pdbx_strand_id
1 'polypeptide(L)'
;MRTTPEDLAERIARESEFPTLEQVNSHGFNFYPGHWLSKWDDTQMPAVPSILSEEGRDDRGRKHLTRHDLFQLGTAVKTEEDAVNFYVAVCSWGCGTKARDIYRRVRTLPEPEFGRKLLAGILLAGDPSVSSAVAYESFYSNAKNRILGLGPAFFTKVLYFASNPGNDRQLRHLILDRKVAATTNWPPRSRWTPAEYSDYITLVNETVEKVPNIERADCVEKYLFSPKP
;
A
#
# COMPACT_ATOMS: atom_id res chain seq x y z
N MET A 1 5.96 -2.37 -26.09
CA MET A 1 5.16 -1.13 -25.95
C MET A 1 4.56 -1.11 -24.54
N ARG A 2 4.51 0.05 -23.87
CA ARG A 2 3.79 0.15 -22.59
C ARG A 2 2.30 -0.11 -22.84
N THR A 3 1.62 -0.76 -21.90
CA THR A 3 0.16 -0.88 -21.92
C THR A 3 -0.49 0.51 -21.96
N THR A 4 -1.45 0.70 -22.85
CA THR A 4 -2.37 1.85 -22.85
C THR A 4 -3.66 1.55 -22.07
N PRO A 5 -4.46 2.57 -21.72
CA PRO A 5 -5.79 2.36 -21.15
C PRO A 5 -6.71 1.55 -22.09
N GLU A 6 -6.61 1.72 -23.41
CA GLU A 6 -7.35 0.92 -24.40
C GLU A 6 -6.94 -0.55 -24.34
N ASP A 7 -5.63 -0.84 -24.34
CA ASP A 7 -5.12 -2.21 -24.24
C ASP A 7 -5.60 -2.91 -22.96
N LEU A 8 -5.69 -2.16 -21.84
CA LEU A 8 -6.15 -2.71 -20.57
C LEU A 8 -7.67 -2.89 -20.55
N ALA A 9 -8.44 -1.92 -21.06
CA ALA A 9 -9.89 -2.02 -21.18
C ALA A 9 -10.32 -3.20 -22.06
N GLU A 10 -9.66 -3.42 -23.21
CA GLU A 10 -9.91 -4.57 -24.07
C GLU A 10 -9.61 -5.90 -23.39
N ARG A 11 -8.54 -5.97 -22.60
CA ARG A 11 -8.24 -7.17 -21.81
C ARG A 11 -9.32 -7.44 -20.78
N ILE A 12 -9.73 -6.42 -20.02
CA ILE A 12 -10.77 -6.53 -19.00
C ILE A 12 -12.11 -6.94 -19.62
N ALA A 13 -12.47 -6.40 -20.78
CA ALA A 13 -13.72 -6.75 -21.47
C ALA A 13 -13.81 -8.22 -21.91
N ARG A 14 -12.67 -8.94 -21.99
CA ARG A 14 -12.61 -10.37 -22.31
C ARG A 14 -12.67 -11.26 -21.07
N GLU A 15 -12.69 -10.67 -19.88
CA GLU A 15 -12.76 -11.39 -18.63
C GLU A 15 -14.18 -11.86 -18.33
N SER A 16 -14.33 -13.14 -18.03
CA SER A 16 -15.60 -13.70 -17.54
C SER A 16 -15.89 -13.28 -16.10
N GLU A 17 -14.84 -13.01 -15.31
CA GLU A 17 -14.91 -12.57 -13.92
C GLU A 17 -13.89 -11.46 -13.69
N PHE A 18 -14.32 -10.42 -12.98
CA PHE A 18 -13.48 -9.28 -12.63
C PHE A 18 -13.61 -8.96 -11.13
N PRO A 19 -12.55 -8.50 -10.45
CA PRO A 19 -12.62 -8.20 -9.02
C PRO A 19 -13.71 -7.18 -8.71
N THR A 20 -14.60 -7.53 -7.77
CA THR A 20 -15.61 -6.59 -7.23
C THR A 20 -15.00 -5.72 -6.12
N LEU A 21 -15.66 -4.61 -5.81
CA LEU A 21 -15.24 -3.75 -4.71
C LEU A 21 -15.27 -4.47 -3.36
N GLU A 22 -16.27 -5.33 -3.15
CA GLU A 22 -16.38 -6.18 -1.96
C GLU A 22 -15.17 -7.12 -1.84
N GLN A 23 -14.79 -7.78 -2.93
CA GLN A 23 -13.59 -8.63 -2.97
C GLN A 23 -12.30 -7.83 -2.74
N VAL A 24 -12.21 -6.60 -3.23
CA VAL A 24 -11.06 -5.72 -2.99
C VAL A 24 -10.97 -5.34 -1.51
N ASN A 25 -12.07 -4.92 -0.90
CA ASN A 25 -12.12 -4.46 0.49
C ASN A 25 -11.89 -5.60 1.49
N SER A 26 -12.47 -6.77 1.24
CA SER A 26 -12.31 -7.97 2.07
C SER A 26 -10.95 -8.67 1.89
N HIS A 27 -10.18 -8.33 0.85
CA HIS A 27 -8.89 -8.96 0.60
C HIS A 27 -7.91 -8.68 1.73
N GLY A 28 -7.55 -9.74 2.45
CA GLY A 28 -6.73 -9.68 3.64
C GLY A 28 -5.68 -10.78 3.74
N PHE A 29 -4.76 -10.59 4.68
CA PHE A 29 -3.71 -11.55 4.98
C PHE A 29 -3.59 -11.77 6.47
N ASN A 30 -3.22 -12.99 6.83
CA ASN A 30 -2.79 -13.30 8.18
C ASN A 30 -1.33 -12.88 8.37
N PHE A 31 -1.00 -12.39 9.56
CA PHE A 31 0.37 -12.11 9.97
C PHE A 31 0.61 -12.55 11.41
N TYR A 32 1.88 -12.68 11.80
CA TYR A 32 2.28 -13.06 13.15
C TYR A 32 2.88 -11.85 13.87
N PRO A 33 2.21 -11.30 14.91
CA PRO A 33 2.81 -10.27 15.77
C PRO A 33 4.16 -10.71 16.35
N GLY A 34 4.31 -12.00 16.67
CA GLY A 34 5.58 -12.55 17.16
C GLY A 34 6.78 -12.36 16.22
N HIS A 35 6.57 -12.31 14.90
CA HIS A 35 7.66 -12.02 13.95
C HIS A 35 8.22 -10.60 14.13
N TRP A 36 7.37 -9.63 14.46
CA TRP A 36 7.79 -8.27 14.79
C TRP A 36 8.46 -8.21 16.15
N LEU A 37 7.76 -8.72 17.17
CA LEU A 37 8.18 -8.62 18.58
C LEU A 37 9.54 -9.30 18.83
N SER A 38 9.83 -10.43 18.15
CA SER A 38 11.12 -11.13 18.28
C SER A 38 12.36 -10.32 17.84
N LYS A 39 12.14 -9.16 17.22
CA LYS A 39 13.17 -8.26 16.68
C LYS A 39 12.96 -6.82 17.13
N TRP A 40 11.98 -6.56 18.00
CA TRP A 40 11.71 -5.23 18.51
C TRP A 40 12.69 -4.92 19.64
N ASP A 41 13.38 -3.78 19.53
CA ASP A 41 14.36 -3.31 20.51
C ASP A 41 13.92 -1.95 21.03
N ASP A 42 13.36 -1.94 22.24
CA ASP A 42 12.76 -0.74 22.85
C ASP A 42 13.78 0.36 23.16
N THR A 43 15.10 0.11 23.02
CA THR A 43 16.13 1.13 23.24
C THR A 43 16.36 2.03 22.02
N GLN A 44 16.03 1.55 20.82
CA GLN A 44 16.29 2.25 19.56
C GLN A 44 15.06 2.36 18.67
N MET A 45 13.98 1.67 19.00
CA MET A 45 12.74 1.66 18.22
C MET A 45 11.65 2.50 18.92
N PRO A 46 10.62 2.95 18.17
CA PRO A 46 9.43 3.52 18.77
C PRO A 46 8.73 2.54 19.73
N ALA A 47 7.81 3.07 20.54
CA ALA A 47 6.94 2.25 21.38
C ALA A 47 6.26 1.14 20.57
N VAL A 48 6.09 -0.03 21.17
CA VAL A 48 5.47 -1.19 20.53
C VAL A 48 4.03 -0.86 20.14
N PRO A 49 3.68 -0.96 18.84
CA PRO A 49 2.35 -0.59 18.40
C PRO A 49 1.25 -1.52 18.89
N SER A 50 0.09 -0.94 19.19
CA SER A 50 -1.10 -1.68 19.65
C SER A 50 -1.58 -2.75 18.67
N ILE A 51 -1.33 -2.62 17.36
CA ILE A 51 -1.66 -3.66 16.38
C ILE A 51 -0.96 -5.00 16.67
N LEU A 52 0.18 -4.96 17.37
CA LEU A 52 0.95 -6.15 17.77
C LEU A 52 0.49 -6.75 19.11
N SER A 53 -0.55 -6.22 19.75
CA SER A 53 -1.09 -6.73 21.01
C SER A 53 -1.57 -8.19 20.90
N GLU A 54 -1.83 -8.81 22.05
CA GLU A 54 -2.40 -10.16 22.13
C GLU A 54 -3.86 -10.23 21.68
N GLU A 55 -4.58 -9.10 21.79
CA GLU A 55 -5.98 -9.01 21.40
C GLU A 55 -6.16 -9.28 19.91
N GLY A 56 -7.18 -10.09 19.59
CA GLY A 56 -7.56 -10.46 18.22
C GLY A 56 -6.63 -11.49 17.57
N ARG A 57 -5.75 -12.16 18.34
CA ARG A 57 -4.96 -13.30 17.84
C ARG A 57 -5.82 -14.58 17.79
N ASP A 58 -5.64 -15.38 16.75
CA ASP A 58 -6.19 -16.73 16.65
C ASP A 58 -5.37 -17.75 17.48
N ASP A 59 -5.83 -19.00 17.54
CA ASP A 59 -5.16 -20.09 18.28
C ASP A 59 -3.72 -20.38 17.81
N ARG A 60 -3.35 -19.88 16.63
CA ARG A 60 -1.99 -19.98 16.07
C ARG A 60 -1.17 -18.73 16.32
N GLY A 61 -1.67 -17.78 17.11
CA GLY A 61 -1.03 -16.51 17.43
C GLY A 61 -1.00 -15.52 16.26
N ARG A 62 -1.86 -15.68 15.26
CA ARG A 62 -1.94 -14.80 14.08
C ARG A 62 -3.04 -13.78 14.22
N LYS A 63 -2.87 -12.61 13.60
CA LYS A 63 -3.96 -11.64 13.38
C LYS A 63 -4.27 -11.56 11.89
N HIS A 64 -5.51 -11.19 11.56
CA HIS A 64 -5.95 -10.94 10.20
C HIS A 64 -6.14 -9.44 9.96
N LEU A 65 -5.72 -8.97 8.79
CA LEU A 65 -5.98 -7.60 8.34
C LEU A 65 -6.53 -7.65 6.92
N THR A 66 -7.61 -6.93 6.68
CA THR A 66 -8.21 -6.67 5.36
C THR A 66 -7.80 -5.29 4.85
N ARG A 67 -8.11 -4.99 3.58
CA ARG A 67 -7.96 -3.62 3.07
C ARG A 67 -8.88 -2.65 3.81
N HIS A 68 -10.09 -3.09 4.15
CA HIS A 68 -11.05 -2.28 4.91
C HIS A 68 -10.47 -1.82 6.25
N ASP A 69 -9.88 -2.73 7.03
CA ASP A 69 -9.26 -2.42 8.32
C ASP A 69 -8.13 -1.38 8.16
N LEU A 70 -7.34 -1.51 7.09
CA LEU A 70 -6.23 -0.59 6.82
C LEU A 70 -6.71 0.81 6.40
N PHE A 71 -7.79 0.92 5.63
CA PHE A 71 -8.37 2.24 5.35
C PHE A 71 -8.89 2.90 6.64
N GLN A 72 -9.57 2.16 7.51
CA GLN A 72 -10.01 2.68 8.81
C GLN A 72 -8.82 3.17 9.65
N LEU A 73 -7.77 2.34 9.78
CA LEU A 73 -6.55 2.73 10.48
C LEU A 73 -5.89 3.97 9.86
N GLY A 74 -5.82 4.05 8.53
CA GLY A 74 -5.24 5.20 7.82
C GLY A 74 -5.95 6.52 8.13
N THR A 75 -7.28 6.52 8.20
CA THR A 75 -8.07 7.72 8.55
C THR A 75 -7.86 8.21 9.98
N ALA A 76 -7.55 7.28 10.88
CA ALA A 76 -7.37 7.53 12.31
C ALA A 76 -6.00 8.13 12.65
N VAL A 77 -5.04 8.15 11.71
CA VAL A 77 -3.68 8.66 11.99
C VAL A 77 -3.70 10.16 12.27
N LYS A 78 -3.23 10.56 13.46
CA LYS A 78 -3.04 11.97 13.86
C LYS A 78 -1.67 12.24 14.50
N THR A 79 -1.06 11.22 15.08
CA THR A 79 0.20 11.32 15.83
C THR A 79 1.30 10.45 15.23
N GLU A 80 2.53 10.65 15.70
CA GLU A 80 3.66 9.79 15.30
C GLU A 80 3.46 8.33 15.73
N GLU A 81 2.84 8.11 16.88
CA GLU A 81 2.50 6.76 17.38
C GLU A 81 1.49 6.08 16.46
N ASP A 82 0.42 6.79 16.07
CA ASP A 82 -0.57 6.26 15.11
C ASP A 82 0.10 5.91 13.77
N ALA A 83 1.02 6.77 13.31
CA ALA A 83 1.74 6.56 12.06
C ALA A 83 2.61 5.30 12.10
N VAL A 84 3.29 5.04 13.21
CA VAL A 84 4.06 3.80 13.41
C VAL A 84 3.13 2.58 13.48
N ASN A 85 2.02 2.69 14.21
CA ASN A 85 1.03 1.62 14.28
C ASN A 85 0.44 1.27 12.91
N PHE A 86 0.05 2.28 12.15
CA PHE A 86 -0.44 2.13 10.78
C PHE A 86 0.63 1.54 9.86
N TYR A 87 1.89 1.99 9.94
CA TYR A 87 2.99 1.41 9.17
C TYR A 87 3.16 -0.08 9.43
N VAL A 88 3.15 -0.50 10.70
CA VAL A 88 3.28 -1.92 11.07
C VAL A 88 2.09 -2.73 10.56
N ALA A 89 0.87 -2.19 10.63
CA ALA A 89 -0.31 -2.84 10.07
C ALA A 89 -0.20 -3.03 8.54
N VAL A 90 0.12 -1.98 7.81
CA VAL A 90 0.27 -2.01 6.34
C VAL A 90 1.39 -2.96 5.90
N CYS A 91 2.53 -2.92 6.59
CA CYS A 91 3.64 -3.83 6.31
C CYS A 91 3.29 -5.28 6.64
N SER A 92 2.57 -5.52 7.73
CA SER A 92 2.09 -6.85 8.11
C SER A 92 1.16 -7.43 7.04
N TRP A 93 0.22 -6.63 6.55
CA TRP A 93 -0.65 -7.02 5.42
C TRP A 93 0.16 -7.31 4.15
N GLY A 94 1.09 -6.42 3.80
CA GLY A 94 1.90 -6.56 2.58
C GLY A 94 2.87 -7.75 2.59
N CYS A 95 3.35 -8.17 3.76
CA CYS A 95 4.24 -9.32 3.93
C CYS A 95 3.50 -10.64 4.19
N GLY A 96 2.30 -10.58 4.78
CA GLY A 96 1.59 -11.73 5.31
C GLY A 96 2.40 -12.47 6.37
N THR A 97 2.51 -13.79 6.23
CA THR A 97 3.20 -14.65 7.20
C THR A 97 4.72 -14.74 7.01
N LYS A 98 5.31 -14.05 6.03
CA LYS A 98 6.72 -14.20 5.65
C LYS A 98 7.67 -13.47 6.61
N ALA A 99 8.27 -14.19 7.56
CA ALA A 99 9.20 -13.65 8.55
C ALA A 99 10.37 -12.84 7.94
N ARG A 100 10.95 -13.31 6.82
CA ARG A 100 12.06 -12.61 6.13
C ARG A 100 11.67 -11.22 5.63
N ASP A 101 10.45 -11.07 5.13
CA ASP A 101 9.98 -9.78 4.62
C ASP A 101 9.66 -8.84 5.78
N ILE A 102 9.04 -9.35 6.85
CA ILE A 102 8.84 -8.60 8.11
C ILE A 102 10.16 -8.09 8.68
N TYR A 103 11.19 -8.93 8.74
CA TYR A 103 12.51 -8.51 9.22
C TYR A 103 13.07 -7.31 8.45
N ARG A 104 12.85 -7.27 7.12
CA ARG A 104 13.27 -6.12 6.30
C ARG A 104 12.47 -4.85 6.58
N ARG A 105 11.26 -4.97 7.17
CA ARG A 105 10.41 -3.83 7.57
C ARG A 105 10.72 -3.37 8.99
N VAL A 106 11.03 -4.27 9.90
CA VAL A 106 11.50 -3.95 11.26
C VAL A 106 12.79 -3.14 11.22
N ARG A 107 13.71 -3.46 10.31
CA ARG A 107 15.00 -2.76 10.18
C ARG A 107 14.92 -1.27 9.82
N THR A 108 13.75 -0.77 9.44
CA THR A 108 13.55 0.67 9.18
C THR A 108 13.20 1.45 10.44
N LEU A 109 12.73 0.77 11.50
CA LEU A 109 12.21 1.40 12.73
C LEU A 109 13.26 2.24 13.48
N PRO A 110 14.55 1.84 13.55
CA PRO A 110 15.57 2.64 14.24
C PRO A 110 15.99 3.93 13.51
N GLU A 111 15.36 4.26 12.38
CA GLU A 111 15.71 5.46 11.64
C GLU A 111 15.38 6.74 12.44
N PRO A 112 16.26 7.77 12.44
CA PRO A 112 15.95 9.03 13.10
C PRO A 112 14.64 9.64 12.59
N GLU A 113 13.81 10.08 13.53
CA GLU A 113 12.52 10.73 13.27
C GLU A 113 11.56 9.85 12.45
N PHE A 114 11.67 8.52 12.56
CA PHE A 114 10.85 7.56 11.81
C PHE A 114 9.34 7.86 11.88
N GLY A 115 8.81 8.06 13.09
CA GLY A 115 7.41 8.41 13.33
C GLY A 115 7.02 9.73 12.66
N ARG A 116 7.78 10.81 12.90
CA ARG A 116 7.60 12.12 12.26
C ARG A 116 7.59 12.06 10.73
N LYS A 117 8.54 11.34 10.13
CA LYS A 117 8.63 11.17 8.66
C LYS A 117 7.42 10.43 8.11
N LEU A 118 7.03 9.33 8.76
CA LEU A 118 5.82 8.58 8.38
C LEU A 118 4.59 9.47 8.45
N LEU A 119 4.38 10.14 9.58
CA LEU A 119 3.22 11.00 9.81
C LEU A 119 3.12 12.07 8.70
N ALA A 120 4.22 12.75 8.39
CA ALA A 120 4.23 13.78 7.36
C ALA A 120 3.83 13.23 5.97
N GLY A 121 4.33 12.05 5.58
CA GLY A 121 3.94 11.43 4.30
C GLY A 121 2.52 10.88 4.27
N ILE A 122 2.02 10.36 5.41
CA ILE A 122 0.64 9.88 5.55
C ILE A 122 -0.35 11.05 5.43
N LEU A 123 -0.07 12.18 6.10
CA LEU A 123 -0.91 13.37 6.02
C LEU A 123 -0.96 13.95 4.60
N LEU A 124 0.17 13.95 3.88
CA LEU A 124 0.20 14.35 2.47
C LEU A 124 -0.65 13.44 1.57
N ALA A 125 -0.67 12.13 1.83
CA ALA A 125 -1.49 11.19 1.06
C ALA A 125 -3.00 11.33 1.35
N GLY A 126 -3.34 11.68 2.60
CA GLY A 126 -4.72 11.92 3.05
C GLY A 126 -5.29 13.26 2.57
N ASP A 127 -4.45 14.23 2.22
CA ASP A 127 -4.90 15.53 1.72
C ASP A 127 -5.42 15.43 0.27
N PRO A 128 -6.71 15.71 0.01
CA PRO A 128 -7.27 15.61 -1.33
C PRO A 128 -6.75 16.67 -2.31
N SER A 129 -6.10 17.74 -1.83
CA SER A 129 -5.47 18.77 -2.67
C SER A 129 -4.08 18.38 -3.16
N VAL A 130 -3.48 17.33 -2.58
CA VAL A 130 -2.13 16.87 -2.93
C VAL A 130 -2.20 15.83 -4.04
N SER A 131 -1.37 16.02 -5.07
CA SER A 131 -1.31 15.08 -6.19
C SER A 131 -0.59 13.78 -5.83
N SER A 132 -0.87 12.73 -6.61
CA SER A 132 -0.23 11.42 -6.47
C SER A 132 1.30 11.50 -6.54
N ALA A 133 1.83 12.33 -7.46
CA ALA A 133 3.25 12.55 -7.64
C ALA A 133 3.90 13.22 -6.44
N VAL A 134 3.26 14.24 -5.85
CA VAL A 134 3.81 14.98 -4.68
C VAL A 134 3.85 14.09 -3.45
N ALA A 135 2.78 13.34 -3.15
CA ALA A 135 2.80 12.44 -1.99
C ALA A 135 3.82 11.30 -2.18
N TYR A 136 3.93 10.75 -3.39
CA TYR A 136 4.96 9.76 -3.74
C TYR A 136 6.37 10.32 -3.57
N GLU A 137 6.61 11.54 -4.05
CA GLU A 137 7.90 12.21 -3.95
C GLU A 137 8.34 12.37 -2.49
N SER A 138 7.41 12.58 -1.55
CA SER A 138 7.73 12.75 -0.14
C SER A 138 8.56 11.60 0.48
N PHE A 139 8.37 10.36 -0.01
CA PHE A 139 9.13 9.17 0.40
C PHE A 139 10.23 8.77 -0.60
N TYR A 140 10.26 9.41 -1.78
CA TYR A 140 11.19 9.09 -2.85
C TYR A 140 12.60 9.66 -2.59
N SER A 141 13.57 9.28 -3.43
CA SER A 141 15.00 9.57 -3.26
C SER A 141 15.30 11.02 -2.81
N ASN A 142 16.18 11.20 -1.83
CA ASN A 142 16.60 12.49 -1.25
C ASN A 142 15.48 13.37 -0.64
N ALA A 143 14.25 12.89 -0.55
CA ALA A 143 13.16 13.63 0.06
C ALA A 143 13.28 13.71 1.59
N LYS A 144 12.65 14.74 2.17
CA LYS A 144 12.65 15.01 3.62
C LYS A 144 12.07 13.85 4.44
N ASN A 145 11.04 13.17 3.92
CA ASN A 145 10.37 12.07 4.62
C ASN A 145 10.86 10.69 4.14
N ARG A 146 11.97 10.63 3.38
CA ARG A 146 12.56 9.36 2.96
C ARG A 146 12.93 8.51 4.16
N ILE A 147 12.51 7.24 4.09
CA ILE A 147 12.84 6.18 5.03
C ILE A 147 13.72 5.14 4.32
N LEU A 148 14.92 4.93 4.84
CA LEU A 148 15.88 3.96 4.33
C LEU A 148 15.33 2.53 4.44
N GLY A 149 15.40 1.78 3.35
CA GLY A 149 14.88 0.41 3.30
C GLY A 149 13.36 0.33 3.06
N LEU A 150 12.63 1.44 3.08
CA LEU A 150 11.23 1.50 2.67
C LEU A 150 11.13 1.84 1.17
N GLY A 151 11.06 0.80 0.33
CA GLY A 151 10.95 0.97 -1.12
C GLY A 151 9.52 1.27 -1.60
N PRO A 152 9.35 1.68 -2.87
CA PRO A 152 8.05 2.04 -3.45
C PRO A 152 6.96 0.99 -3.32
N ALA A 153 7.30 -0.28 -3.44
CA ALA A 153 6.35 -1.37 -3.26
C ALA A 153 5.64 -1.33 -1.89
N PHE A 154 6.28 -0.79 -0.85
CA PHE A 154 5.70 -0.70 0.49
C PHE A 154 5.18 0.71 0.80
N PHE A 155 5.91 1.78 0.49
CA PHE A 155 5.37 3.11 0.79
C PHE A 155 4.14 3.44 -0.07
N THR A 156 4.00 2.92 -1.30
CA THR A 156 2.75 3.10 -2.06
C THR A 156 1.55 2.42 -1.41
N LYS A 157 1.75 1.36 -0.61
CA LYS A 157 0.70 0.79 0.23
C LYS A 157 0.31 1.76 1.34
N VAL A 158 1.29 2.39 1.99
CA VAL A 158 1.04 3.43 2.99
C VAL A 158 0.24 4.58 2.39
N LEU A 159 0.64 5.09 1.22
CA LEU A 159 -0.08 6.16 0.51
C LEU A 159 -1.52 5.74 0.15
N TYR A 160 -1.68 4.54 -0.42
CA TYR A 160 -2.98 3.99 -0.80
C TYR A 160 -3.94 3.92 0.39
N PHE A 161 -3.54 3.27 1.49
CA PHE A 161 -4.41 3.11 2.65
C PHE A 161 -4.62 4.41 3.45
N ALA A 162 -3.70 5.37 3.38
CA ALA A 162 -3.85 6.69 4.00
C ALA A 162 -4.84 7.60 3.26
N SER A 163 -5.00 7.39 1.95
CA SER A 163 -5.78 8.28 1.09
C SER A 163 -7.29 8.28 1.34
N ASN A 164 -7.80 7.22 1.97
CA ASN A 164 -9.22 6.92 2.20
C ASN A 164 -10.13 7.30 1.03
N PRO A 165 -10.35 6.39 0.08
CA PRO A 165 -11.04 6.71 -1.17
C PRO A 165 -12.54 7.02 -1.02
N GLY A 166 -13.15 6.73 0.14
CA GLY A 166 -14.60 6.86 0.31
C GLY A 166 -15.35 6.13 -0.82
N ASN A 167 -16.21 6.87 -1.52
CA ASN A 167 -17.01 6.38 -2.65
C ASN A 167 -16.45 6.78 -4.02
N ASP A 168 -15.23 7.32 -4.10
CA ASP A 168 -14.65 7.77 -5.36
C ASP A 168 -14.33 6.56 -6.27
N ARG A 169 -14.75 6.60 -7.54
CA ARG A 169 -14.40 5.57 -8.54
C ARG A 169 -12.92 5.65 -8.96
N GLN A 170 -12.40 6.87 -9.08
CA GLN A 170 -11.01 7.14 -9.44
C GLN A 170 -10.18 7.40 -8.19
N LEU A 171 -8.98 6.82 -8.12
CA LEU A 171 -8.15 6.91 -6.92
C LEU A 171 -6.88 7.74 -7.16
N ARG A 172 -6.52 8.56 -6.16
CA ARG A 172 -5.26 9.34 -6.18
C ARG A 172 -4.04 8.47 -5.95
N HIS A 173 -4.18 7.44 -5.12
CA HIS A 173 -3.10 6.54 -4.77
C HIS A 173 -3.54 5.11 -5.04
N LEU A 174 -2.65 4.34 -5.66
CA LEU A 174 -2.76 2.91 -5.87
C LEU A 174 -1.41 2.27 -5.51
N ILE A 175 -1.43 0.99 -5.20
CA ILE A 175 -0.25 0.19 -4.92
C ILE A 175 0.48 -0.10 -6.23
N LEU A 176 1.76 0.28 -6.28
CA LEU A 176 2.66 -0.08 -7.38
C LEU A 176 3.71 -1.06 -6.88
N ASP A 177 3.65 -2.29 -7.38
CA ASP A 177 4.62 -3.36 -7.09
C ASP A 177 5.21 -3.92 -8.39
N ARG A 178 6.29 -4.68 -8.29
CA ARG A 178 6.93 -5.36 -9.43
C ARG A 178 5.94 -6.23 -10.21
N LYS A 179 4.96 -6.87 -9.55
CA LYS A 179 3.91 -7.64 -10.23
C LYS A 179 3.04 -6.76 -11.12
N VAL A 180 2.53 -5.66 -10.57
CA VAL A 180 1.72 -4.68 -11.32
C VAL A 180 2.51 -4.14 -12.50
N ALA A 181 3.77 -3.73 -12.27
CA ALA A 181 4.64 -3.23 -13.33
C ALA A 181 4.86 -4.28 -14.44
N ALA A 182 5.06 -5.55 -14.08
CA ALA A 182 5.21 -6.62 -15.07
C ALA A 182 3.93 -6.79 -15.92
N THR A 183 2.74 -6.77 -15.30
CA THR A 183 1.45 -6.93 -15.99
C THR A 183 1.12 -5.77 -16.94
N THR A 184 1.66 -4.58 -16.69
CA THR A 184 1.46 -3.38 -17.54
C THR A 184 2.57 -3.18 -18.58
N ASN A 185 3.47 -4.15 -18.77
CA ASN A 185 4.67 -4.03 -19.62
C ASN A 185 5.58 -2.85 -19.22
N TRP A 186 5.58 -2.50 -17.95
CA TRP A 186 6.55 -1.59 -17.37
C TRP A 186 7.81 -2.37 -16.98
N PRO A 187 9.01 -1.76 -17.05
CA PRO A 187 10.22 -2.42 -16.59
C PRO A 187 10.02 -2.95 -15.16
N PRO A 188 10.19 -4.27 -14.91
CA PRO A 188 9.90 -4.88 -13.62
C PRO A 188 11.06 -4.65 -12.64
N ARG A 189 11.38 -3.37 -12.41
CA ARG A 189 12.38 -2.88 -11.47
C ARG A 189 11.76 -2.61 -10.10
N SER A 190 12.57 -2.16 -9.14
CA SER A 190 12.17 -1.94 -7.75
C SER A 190 12.07 -0.46 -7.35
N ARG A 191 12.25 0.46 -8.31
CA ARG A 191 12.12 1.90 -8.12
C ARG A 191 11.41 2.48 -9.32
N TRP A 192 10.52 3.44 -9.13
CA TRP A 192 9.84 4.23 -10.17
C TRP A 192 9.91 5.70 -9.79
N THR A 193 10.01 6.61 -10.75
CA THR A 193 10.01 8.06 -10.47
C THR A 193 8.61 8.53 -10.07
N PRO A 194 8.46 9.73 -9.47
CA PRO A 194 7.13 10.31 -9.21
C PRO A 194 6.29 10.46 -10.49
N ALA A 195 6.90 10.87 -11.60
CA ALA A 195 6.22 10.97 -12.90
C ALA A 195 5.71 9.60 -13.38
N GLU A 196 6.55 8.57 -13.26
CA GLU A 196 6.16 7.20 -13.56
C GLU A 196 5.04 6.68 -12.66
N TYR A 197 5.06 7.02 -11.37
CA TYR A 197 3.93 6.70 -10.50
C TYR A 197 2.65 7.40 -10.96
N SER A 198 2.74 8.68 -11.36
CA SER A 198 1.60 9.42 -11.90
C SER A 198 1.04 8.79 -13.18
N ASP A 199 1.89 8.41 -14.13
CA ASP A 199 1.47 7.71 -15.36
C ASP A 199 0.71 6.41 -15.04
N TYR A 200 1.15 5.66 -14.02
CA TYR A 200 0.47 4.45 -13.57
C TYR A 200 -0.93 4.76 -13.01
N ILE A 201 -1.08 5.80 -12.19
CA ILE A 201 -2.38 6.24 -11.69
C ILE A 201 -3.31 6.65 -12.84
N THR A 202 -2.79 7.43 -13.80
CA THR A 202 -3.53 7.83 -15.00
C THR A 202 -3.99 6.61 -15.80
N LEU A 203 -3.08 5.67 -16.08
CA LEU A 203 -3.40 4.42 -16.80
C LEU A 203 -4.60 3.70 -16.17
N VAL A 204 -4.59 3.52 -14.85
CA VAL A 204 -5.65 2.79 -14.16
C VAL A 204 -6.96 3.60 -14.14
N ASN A 205 -6.92 4.89 -13.81
CA ASN A 205 -8.14 5.70 -13.74
C ASN A 205 -8.79 5.88 -15.13
N GLU A 206 -8.02 6.09 -16.18
CA GLU A 206 -8.55 6.17 -17.55
C GLU A 206 -9.12 4.83 -18.03
N THR A 207 -8.61 3.70 -17.52
CA THR A 207 -9.20 2.38 -17.79
C THR A 207 -10.59 2.25 -17.15
N VAL A 208 -10.78 2.76 -15.91
CA VAL A 208 -12.09 2.76 -15.22
C VAL A 208 -13.14 3.56 -15.99
N GLU A 209 -12.74 4.68 -16.60
CA GLU A 209 -13.64 5.49 -17.45
C GLU A 209 -14.09 4.73 -18.70
N LYS A 210 -13.20 3.92 -19.28
CA LYS A 210 -13.49 3.14 -20.50
C LYS A 210 -14.32 1.89 -20.23
N VAL A 211 -14.41 1.43 -18.98
CA VAL A 211 -15.10 0.19 -18.60
C VAL A 211 -16.14 0.49 -17.51
N PRO A 212 -17.38 0.87 -17.89
CA PRO A 212 -18.37 1.43 -16.95
C PRO A 212 -18.77 0.53 -15.78
N ASN A 213 -18.68 -0.79 -15.92
CA ASN A 213 -19.02 -1.75 -14.87
C ASN A 213 -17.94 -1.91 -13.79
N ILE A 214 -16.79 -1.25 -13.92
CA ILE A 214 -15.77 -1.22 -12.87
C ILE A 214 -16.20 -0.26 -11.77
N GLU A 215 -16.33 -0.79 -10.56
CA GLU A 215 -16.77 -0.03 -9.39
C GLU A 215 -15.72 0.99 -8.94
N ARG A 216 -14.42 0.63 -8.93
CA ARG A 216 -13.34 1.50 -8.47
C ARG A 216 -11.98 1.12 -9.05
N ALA A 217 -11.06 2.08 -9.16
CA ALA A 217 -9.73 1.88 -9.74
C ALA A 217 -8.89 0.79 -9.05
N ASP A 218 -9.07 0.55 -7.76
CA ASP A 218 -8.38 -0.55 -7.07
C ASP A 218 -8.92 -1.95 -7.41
N CYS A 219 -10.05 -2.06 -8.10
CA CYS A 219 -10.48 -3.30 -8.75
C CYS A 219 -9.57 -3.66 -9.93
N VAL A 220 -9.20 -2.66 -10.75
CA VAL A 220 -8.21 -2.79 -11.82
C VAL A 220 -6.83 -3.10 -11.23
N GLU A 221 -6.40 -2.38 -10.20
CA GLU A 221 -5.14 -2.71 -9.49
C GLU A 221 -5.14 -4.18 -9.04
N LYS A 222 -6.21 -4.64 -8.38
CA LYS A 222 -6.32 -6.03 -7.90
C LYS A 222 -6.25 -7.03 -9.05
N TYR A 223 -6.85 -6.72 -10.19
CA TYR A 223 -6.71 -7.51 -11.41
C TYR A 223 -5.24 -7.57 -11.87
N LEU A 224 -4.52 -6.43 -11.90
CA LEU A 224 -3.11 -6.37 -12.30
C LEU A 224 -2.16 -7.16 -11.40
N PHE A 225 -2.52 -7.37 -10.13
CA PHE A 225 -1.78 -8.22 -9.19
C PHE A 225 -1.91 -9.72 -9.45
N SER A 226 -2.87 -10.14 -10.28
CA SER A 226 -3.15 -11.52 -10.61
C SER A 226 -2.49 -11.86 -11.95
N PRO A 227 -1.23 -12.35 -11.97
CA PRO A 227 -0.59 -12.71 -13.23
C PRO A 227 -1.41 -13.81 -13.89
N LYS A 228 -1.83 -13.56 -15.13
CA LYS A 228 -2.38 -14.61 -15.97
C LYS A 228 -1.23 -15.41 -16.57
N PRO A 229 -1.32 -16.75 -16.61
CA PRO A 229 -0.37 -17.58 -17.36
C PRO A 229 -0.35 -17.20 -18.84
#